data_AF-A0A973JQQ4-F1
#
_entry.id   AF-A0A973JQQ4-F1
#
_cell.length_a   1.000
_cell.length_b   1.000
_cell.length_c   1.000
_cell.angle_alpha   90.00
_cell.angle_beta   90.00
_cell.angle_gamma   90.00
#
_symmetry.space_group_name_H-M   'P 1'
#
loop_
_entity.id
_entity.type
_entity.pdbx_description
1 polymer ?
#
loop_
_entity_poly.entity_id
_entity_poly.type
_entity_poly.pdbx_seq_one_letter_code
_entity_poly.pdbx_strand_id
1 'polypeptide(L)'
;MKKLTVVLVVVLSLCLVVSMAFAADMKKGTIKSVDAKAGSVVVTIDGKDHTFKADKAVDLGKVKAGEAVELAVEKDTVKSIKAAAAAAPAKKAPVGC
;
A
#
# COMPACT_ATOMS: atom_id res chain seq x y z
N MET A 1 35.92 -18.31 20.62
CA MET A 1 34.72 -17.56 21.06
C MET A 1 34.55 -16.20 20.38
N LYS A 2 35.58 -15.33 20.29
CA LYS A 2 35.48 -14.00 19.66
C LYS A 2 34.96 -13.98 18.20
N LYS A 3 35.31 -15.00 17.39
CA LYS A 3 34.89 -15.10 15.97
C LYS A 3 33.39 -15.38 15.80
N LEU A 4 32.78 -16.12 16.72
CA LEU A 4 31.35 -16.42 16.69
C LEU A 4 30.50 -15.21 17.07
N THR A 5 30.98 -14.39 18.01
CA THR A 5 30.32 -13.14 18.40
C THR A 5 30.28 -12.15 17.23
N VAL A 6 31.37 -12.01 16.47
CA VAL A 6 31.43 -11.12 15.31
C VAL A 6 30.48 -11.59 14.20
N VAL A 7 30.45 -12.89 13.90
CA VAL A 7 29.53 -13.44 12.88
C VAL A 7 28.07 -13.23 13.28
N LEU A 8 27.73 -13.45 14.56
CA LEU A 8 26.37 -13.26 15.04
C LEU A 8 25.94 -11.79 15.00
N VAL A 9 26.83 -10.86 15.35
CA VAL A 9 26.56 -9.41 15.24
C VAL A 9 26.39 -8.96 13.78
N VAL A 10 27.20 -9.48 12.86
CA VAL A 10 27.08 -9.16 11.43
C VAL A 10 25.78 -9.70 10.85
N VAL A 11 25.38 -10.92 11.20
CA VAL A 11 24.10 -11.50 10.77
C VAL A 11 22.91 -10.73 11.35
N LEU A 12 22.95 -10.38 12.64
CA LEU A 12 21.90 -9.57 13.27
C LEU A 12 21.79 -8.19 12.62
N SER A 13 22.93 -7.55 12.34
CA SER A 13 22.99 -6.25 11.68
C SER A 13 22.42 -6.31 10.25
N LEU A 14 22.73 -7.35 9.48
CA LEU A 14 22.15 -7.55 8.15
C LEU A 14 20.62 -7.75 8.21
N CYS A 15 20.11 -8.52 9.19
CA CYS A 15 18.67 -8.71 9.37
C CYS A 15 17.92 -7.39 9.65
N LEU A 16 18.54 -6.48 10.41
CA LEU A 16 17.95 -5.18 10.74
C LEU A 16 17.89 -4.26 9.51
N VAL A 17 18.91 -4.29 8.64
CA VAL A 17 18.93 -3.48 7.41
C VAL A 17 17.89 -3.96 6.39
N VAL A 18 17.65 -5.27 6.30
CA VAL A 18 16.60 -5.84 5.41
C VAL A 18 15.19 -5.48 5.89
N SER A 19 14.97 -5.34 7.19
CA SER A 19 13.64 -5.02 7.76
C SER A 19 13.21 -3.57 7.48
N MET A 20 14.16 -2.64 7.31
CA MET A 20 13.84 -1.25 6.94
C MET A 20 13.44 -1.09 5.46
N ALA A 21 13.78 -2.04 4.60
CA ALA A 21 13.43 -1.98 3.17
C ALA A 21 11.95 -2.30 2.87
N PHE A 22 11.19 -2.76 3.88
CA PHE A 22 9.76 -3.07 3.79
C PHE A 22 8.87 -2.05 4.53
N ALA A 23 9.33 -0.81 4.69
CA ALA A 23 8.45 0.30 5.02
C ALA A 23 7.66 0.70 3.77
N ALA A 24 6.64 -0.09 3.42
CA ALA A 24 5.66 0.33 2.43
C ALA A 24 4.87 1.51 3.01
N ASP A 25 4.99 2.67 2.37
CA ASP A 25 4.33 3.90 2.77
C ASP A 25 2.83 3.74 2.50
N MET A 26 2.04 3.54 3.56
CA MET A 26 0.59 3.44 3.46
C MET A 26 0.00 4.84 3.30
N LYS A 27 -0.45 5.17 2.09
CA LYS A 27 -1.10 6.45 1.78
C LYS A 27 -2.59 6.27 1.60
N LYS A 28 -3.39 7.04 2.32
CA LYS A 28 -4.84 7.08 2.13
C LYS A 28 -5.18 8.19 1.14
N GLY A 29 -6.03 7.90 0.17
CA GLY A 29 -6.47 8.89 -0.80
C GLY A 29 -7.74 8.46 -1.51
N THR A 30 -8.24 9.31 -2.40
CA THR A 30 -9.40 9.01 -3.25
C THR A 30 -8.93 8.84 -4.67
N ILE A 31 -9.33 7.76 -5.35
CA ILE A 31 -8.96 7.57 -6.76
C ILE A 31 -9.71 8.58 -7.59
N LYS A 32 -8.98 9.42 -8.32
CA LYS A 32 -9.56 10.40 -9.24
C LYS A 32 -9.79 9.80 -10.61
N SER A 33 -8.84 9.00 -11.10
CA SER A 33 -8.93 8.31 -12.39
C SER A 33 -7.98 7.12 -12.43
N VAL A 34 -8.34 6.10 -13.21
CA VAL A 34 -7.52 4.89 -13.44
C VAL A 34 -7.17 4.83 -14.92
N ASP A 35 -5.88 4.76 -15.24
CA ASP A 35 -5.41 4.53 -16.60
C ASP A 35 -4.91 3.09 -16.74
N ALA A 36 -5.83 2.20 -17.12
CA ALA A 36 -5.54 0.78 -17.30
C ALA A 36 -4.59 0.50 -18.47
N LYS A 37 -4.43 1.45 -19.42
CA LYS A 37 -3.53 1.29 -20.57
C LYS A 37 -2.08 1.56 -20.19
N ALA A 38 -1.86 2.62 -19.40
CA ALA A 38 -0.55 3.00 -18.89
C ALA A 38 -0.17 2.25 -17.60
N GLY A 39 -1.13 1.56 -16.96
CA GLY A 39 -0.91 0.86 -15.69
C GLY A 39 -0.69 1.84 -14.54
N SER A 40 -1.36 2.99 -14.56
CA SER A 40 -1.23 4.03 -13.55
C SER A 40 -2.57 4.43 -12.97
N VAL A 41 -2.54 4.97 -11.75
CA VAL A 41 -3.70 5.47 -11.05
C VAL A 41 -3.42 6.87 -10.52
N VAL A 42 -4.37 7.77 -10.73
CA VAL A 42 -4.33 9.12 -10.15
C VAL A 42 -5.16 9.09 -8.88
N VAL A 43 -4.52 9.42 -7.77
CA VAL A 43 -5.11 9.43 -6.43
C VAL A 43 -4.96 10.82 -5.83
N THR A 44 -6.07 11.40 -5.38
CA THR A 44 -6.05 12.63 -4.60
C THR A 44 -5.74 12.30 -3.14
N ILE A 45 -4.62 12.78 -2.63
CA ILE A 45 -4.15 12.64 -1.25
C ILE A 45 -3.97 14.06 -0.70
N ASP A 46 -4.55 14.37 0.46
CA ASP A 46 -4.49 15.70 1.08
C ASP A 46 -4.87 16.86 0.12
N GLY A 47 -5.83 16.61 -0.78
CA GLY A 47 -6.29 17.58 -1.78
C GLY A 47 -5.34 17.80 -2.97
N LYS A 48 -4.25 17.02 -3.08
CA LYS A 48 -3.34 17.03 -4.24
C LYS A 48 -3.44 15.74 -5.03
N ASP A 49 -3.42 15.87 -6.36
CA ASP A 49 -3.44 14.71 -7.24
C ASP A 49 -2.03 14.14 -7.39
N HIS A 50 -1.89 12.86 -7.07
CA HIS A 50 -0.66 12.10 -7.23
C HIS A 50 -0.89 10.97 -8.22
N THR A 51 0.01 10.86 -9.20
CA THR A 51 0.00 9.73 -10.14
C THR A 51 0.95 8.67 -9.63
N PHE A 52 0.45 7.47 -9.40
CA PHE A 52 1.27 6.32 -9.02
C PHE A 52 1.22 5.25 -10.10
N LYS A 53 2.34 4.53 -10.28
CA LYS A 53 2.37 3.34 -11.14
C LYS A 53 1.86 2.16 -10.34
N ALA A 54 0.96 1.37 -10.91
CA ALA A 54 0.50 0.14 -10.29
C ALA A 54 1.47 -0.99 -10.62
N ASP A 55 1.83 -1.78 -9.62
CA ASP A 55 2.54 -3.04 -9.87
C ASP A 55 1.64 -4.00 -10.66
N LYS A 56 2.24 -4.95 -11.38
CA LYS A 56 1.48 -5.97 -12.15
C LYS A 56 0.59 -6.84 -11.26
N ALA A 57 0.91 -6.95 -9.97
CA ALA A 57 0.08 -7.65 -8.99
C ALA A 57 -1.19 -6.87 -8.58
N VAL A 58 -1.28 -5.58 -8.92
CA VAL A 58 -2.41 -4.72 -8.55
C VAL A 58 -3.50 -4.79 -9.60
N ASP A 59 -4.67 -5.23 -9.17
CA ASP A 59 -5.85 -5.38 -10.02
C ASP A 59 -6.58 -4.04 -10.17
N LEU A 60 -6.12 -3.24 -11.14
CA LEU A 60 -6.71 -1.94 -11.48
C LEU A 60 -8.19 -2.04 -11.89
N GLY A 61 -8.66 -3.20 -12.36
CA GLY A 61 -10.04 -3.43 -12.75
C GLY A 61 -11.02 -3.46 -11.58
N LYS A 62 -10.53 -3.70 -10.35
CA LYS A 62 -11.34 -3.72 -9.14
C LYS A 62 -11.52 -2.35 -8.49
N VAL A 63 -10.82 -1.33 -8.99
CA VAL A 63 -10.80 -0.01 -8.38
C VAL A 63 -11.45 1.03 -9.27
N LYS A 64 -12.30 1.86 -8.68
CA LYS A 64 -13.09 2.86 -9.41
C LYS A 64 -12.71 4.28 -9.02
N ALA A 65 -12.89 5.20 -9.97
CA ALA A 65 -12.83 6.63 -9.68
C ALA A 65 -13.91 7.02 -8.66
N GLY A 66 -13.55 7.87 -7.71
CA GLY A 66 -14.36 8.29 -6.58
C GLY A 66 -14.22 7.42 -5.33
N GLU A 67 -13.49 6.30 -5.40
CA GLU A 67 -13.33 5.41 -4.25
C GLU A 67 -12.19 5.84 -3.32
N ALA A 68 -12.46 5.83 -2.01
CA ALA A 68 -11.42 5.99 -0.99
C ALA A 68 -10.62 4.70 -0.86
N VAL A 69 -9.29 4.80 -0.97
CA VAL A 69 -8.37 3.67 -0.95
C VAL A 69 -7.17 3.94 -0.06
N GLU A 70 -6.62 2.89 0.54
CA GLU A 70 -5.28 2.87 1.13
C GLU A 70 -4.34 2.18 0.15
N LEU A 71 -3.34 2.92 -0.31
CA LEU A 71 -2.31 2.43 -1.21
C LEU A 71 -1.06 2.13 -0.39
N ALA A 72 -0.53 0.92 -0.50
CA ALA A 72 0.82 0.63 -0.06
C ALA A 72 1.77 1.01 -1.20
N VAL A 73 2.49 2.12 -1.03
CA VAL A 73 3.42 2.64 -2.03
C VAL A 73 4.85 2.32 -1.62
N GLU A 74 5.61 1.73 -2.52
CA GLU A 74 7.04 1.51 -2.35
C GLU A 74 7.77 2.15 -3.54
N LYS A 75 8.60 3.16 -3.28
CA LYS A 75 9.39 3.86 -4.30
C LYS A 75 8.56 4.23 -5.56
N ASP A 76 7.45 4.94 -5.34
CA ASP A 76 6.51 5.41 -6.40
C ASP A 76 5.68 4.33 -7.11
N THR A 77 5.79 3.06 -6.68
CA THR A 77 4.99 1.95 -7.20
C THR A 77 3.99 1.48 -6.16
N VAL A 78 2.72 1.40 -6.54
CA VAL A 78 1.66 0.82 -5.72
C VAL A 78 1.82 -0.70 -5.73
N LYS A 79 2.15 -1.29 -4.58
CA LYS A 79 2.22 -2.74 -4.41
C LYS A 79 0.88 -3.38 -4.06
N SER A 80 0.03 -2.64 -3.35
CA SER A 80 -1.31 -3.08 -3.03
C SER A 80 -2.25 -1.90 -2.92
N ILE A 81 -3.47 -2.10 -3.42
CA ILE A 81 -4.59 -1.19 -3.24
C ILE A 81 -5.57 -1.92 -2.36
N LYS A 82 -5.83 -1.37 -1.18
CA LYS A 82 -6.92 -1.79 -0.34
C LYS A 82 -7.99 -0.72 -0.45
N ALA A 83 -9.21 -1.10 -0.80
CA ALA A 83 -10.33 -0.20 -0.60
C ALA A 83 -10.29 0.25 0.86
N ALA A 84 -10.10 1.56 1.09
CA ALA A 84 -10.25 2.13 2.42
C ALA A 84 -11.74 2.04 2.59
N ALA A 85 -12.19 0.89 3.11
CA ALA A 85 -13.59 0.61 3.30
C ALA A 85 -14.13 1.85 4.00
N ALA A 86 -14.88 2.67 3.27
CA ALA A 86 -15.44 3.91 3.76
C ALA A 86 -16.29 3.47 4.94
N ALA A 87 -15.72 3.56 6.15
CA ALA A 87 -16.11 2.75 7.31
C ALA A 87 -16.87 1.48 6.91
N ALA A 88 -16.16 0.40 6.52
CA ALA A 88 -16.71 -0.94 6.22
C ALA A 88 -18.22 -0.99 6.44
N PRO A 89 -19.10 -1.00 5.40
CA PRO A 89 -20.52 -0.73 5.58
C PRO A 89 -20.94 -1.50 6.80
N ALA A 90 -21.17 -0.77 7.91
CA ALA A 90 -21.14 -1.31 9.25
C ALA A 90 -21.88 -2.63 9.15
N LYS A 91 -21.16 -3.77 9.32
CA LYS A 91 -21.72 -5.13 9.18
C LYS A 91 -23.14 -4.99 9.64
N LYS A 92 -24.13 -5.05 8.72
CA LYS A 92 -25.52 -4.75 9.06
C LYS A 92 -25.77 -5.50 10.35
N ALA A 93 -25.85 -4.77 11.46
CA ALA A 93 -26.13 -5.39 12.72
C ALA A 93 -27.47 -6.09 12.47
N PRO A 94 -27.62 -7.39 12.77
CA PRO A 94 -28.92 -8.00 12.67
C PRO A 94 -29.82 -7.27 13.68
N VAL A 95 -30.58 -6.30 13.20
CA VAL A 95 -31.74 -5.76 13.90
C VAL A 95 -32.82 -6.83 13.80
N GLY A 96 -32.66 -7.86 14.61
CA GLY A 96 -33.69 -8.84 14.92
C GLY A 96 -34.44 -8.35 16.14
N CYS A 97 -35.65 -7.87 15.88
CA CYS A 97 -36.73 -7.65 16.83
C CYS A 97 -37.03 -8.90 17.67
#